data_AF-A0A662GB76-F1
#
_entry.id   AF-A0A662GB76-F1
#
_cell.length_a   1.000
_cell.length_b   1.000
_cell.length_c   1.000
_cell.angle_alpha   90.00
_cell.angle_beta   90.00
_cell.angle_gamma   90.00
#
_symmetry.space_group_name_H-M   'P 1'
#
loop_
_entity.id
_entity.type
_entity.pdbx_description
1 polymer ?
#
loop_
_entity_poly.entity_id
_entity_poly.type
_entity_poly.pdbx_seq_one_letter_code
_entity_poly.pdbx_strand_id
1 'polypeptide(L)' 'MNYLKYISRCIEKYSGQKSYIVRIGELKRNLPIRRVEKNIWIASDAGIVLGDIEFGKQVAEEIVRKIG' A
#
# COMPACT_ATOMS: atom_id res chain seq x y z
N MET A 1 -9.46 -19.62 -7.06
CA MET A 1 -9.35 -18.16 -6.80
C MET A 1 -8.29 -17.60 -7.73
N ASN A 2 -8.62 -16.70 -8.65
CA ASN A 2 -7.69 -16.25 -9.71
C ASN A 2 -6.86 -15.05 -9.22
N TYR A 3 -5.71 -15.33 -8.59
CA TYR A 3 -4.83 -14.33 -7.95
C TYR A 3 -4.32 -13.25 -8.91
N LEU A 4 -4.20 -13.55 -10.20
CA LEU A 4 -3.72 -12.62 -11.23
C LEU A 4 -4.63 -11.38 -11.37
N LYS A 5 -5.95 -11.54 -11.17
CA LYS A 5 -6.91 -10.42 -11.23
C LYS A 5 -6.75 -9.44 -10.07
N TYR A 6 -6.29 -9.92 -8.90
CA TYR A 6 -6.03 -9.07 -7.74
C TYR A 6 -4.68 -8.35 -7.88
N ILE A 7 -3.66 -9.05 -8.37
CA ILE A 7 -2.32 -8.50 -8.56
C ILE A 7 -2.31 -7.41 -9.64
N SER A 8 -3.07 -7.56 -10.73
CA SER A 8 -3.11 -6.54 -11.80
C SER A 8 -3.64 -5.19 -11.32
N ARG A 9 -4.39 -5.16 -10.21
CA ARG A 9 -4.94 -3.94 -9.60
C ARG A 9 -3.92 -3.20 -8.74
N CYS A 10 -2.80 -3.86 -8.39
CA CYS A 10 -1.73 -3.34 -7.56
C CYS A 10 -0.43 -3.07 -8.35
N ILE A 11 -0.46 -3.18 -9.69
CA ILE A 11 0.70 -2.93 -10.55
C ILE A 11 0.41 -1.71 -11.40
N GLU A 12 1.30 -0.71 -11.31
CA GLU A 12 1.26 0.50 -12.13
C GLU A 12 2.58 0.69 -12.86
N LYS A 13 2.55 1.31 -14.04
CA LYS A 13 3.77 1.61 -14.80
C LYS A 13 4.61 2.64 -14.05
N TYR A 14 5.85 2.29 -13.76
CA TYR A 14 6.81 3.25 -13.21
C TYR A 14 7.35 4.17 -14.32
N SER A 15 7.17 5.48 -14.13
CA SER A 15 7.63 6.55 -15.01
C SER A 15 8.36 7.66 -14.24
N GLY A 16 8.91 7.35 -13.06
CA GLY A 16 9.67 8.29 -12.23
C GLY A 16 8.90 8.90 -11.05
N GLN A 17 7.72 8.36 -10.71
CA GLN A 17 6.93 8.78 -9.56
C GLN A 17 7.77 8.72 -8.27
N LYS A 18 7.59 9.70 -7.39
CA LYS A 18 8.30 9.77 -6.09
C LYS A 18 7.47 9.24 -4.94
N SER A 19 6.16 9.25 -5.09
CA SER A 19 5.23 8.82 -4.06
C SER A 19 3.96 8.21 -4.64
N TYR A 20 3.23 7.48 -3.81
CA TYR A 20 1.96 6.84 -4.14
C TYR A 20 0.94 7.11 -3.04
N ILE A 21 -0.27 7.50 -3.42
CA ILE A 21 -1.33 7.76 -2.44
C ILE A 21 -2.10 6.47 -2.20
N VAL A 22 -1.97 5.92 -1.00
CA VAL A 22 -2.81 4.81 -0.54
C VAL A 22 -4.04 5.36 0.19
N ARG A 23 -5.17 4.66 0.01
CA ARG A 23 -6.42 4.91 0.74
C ARG A 23 -6.88 3.63 1.42
N ILE A 24 -7.12 3.71 2.74
CA ILE A 24 -7.57 2.60 3.57
C ILE A 24 -8.72 3.12 4.42
N GLY A 25 -9.95 2.71 4.10
CA GLY A 25 -11.14 3.39 4.63
C GLY A 25 -11.11 4.88 4.27
N GLU A 26 -11.22 5.74 5.27
CA GLU A 26 -11.10 7.20 5.13
C GLU A 26 -9.65 7.70 5.20
N LEU A 27 -8.71 6.84 5.62
CA LEU A 27 -7.31 7.21 5.72
C LEU A 27 -6.70 7.44 4.35
N LYS A 28 -5.92 8.51 4.26
CA LYS A 28 -5.06 8.79 3.12
C LYS A 28 -3.61 8.90 3.62
N ARG A 29 -2.71 8.16 2.98
CA ARG A 29 -1.26 8.27 3.23
C ARG A 29 -0.49 8.38 1.93
N ASN A 30 0.62 9.12 1.98
CA ASN A 30 1.51 9.28 0.85
C ASN A 30 2.76 8.42 1.09
N LEU A 31 2.85 7.31 0.37
CA LEU A 31 3.92 6.33 0.51
C LEU A 31 5.09 6.71 -0.41
N PRO A 32 6.33 6.76 0.07
CA PRO A 32 7.49 6.94 -0.81
C PRO A 32 7.63 5.76 -1.77
N ILE A 33 7.91 6.04 -3.05
CA ILE A 33 8.31 5.00 -3.99
C ILE A 33 9.78 4.65 -3.72
N ARG A 34 10.06 3.38 -3.42
CA ARG A 34 11.39 2.85 -3.16
C ARG A 34 11.71 1.73 -4.16
N ARG A 35 12.94 1.73 -4.66
CA ARG A 35 13.46 0.64 -5.50
C ARG A 35 13.92 -0.49 -4.59
N VAL A 36 13.45 -1.71 -4.84
CA VAL A 36 13.83 -2.91 -4.07
C VAL A 36 14.66 -3.88 -4.90
N GLU A 37 14.52 -3.85 -6.23
CA GLU A 37 15.33 -4.67 -7.13
C GLU A 37 15.55 -3.98 -8.49
N LYS A 38 16.27 -4.62 -9.41
CA LYS A 38 16.34 -4.20 -10.82
C LYS A 38 14.94 -4.23 -11.41
N ASN A 39 14.48 -3.07 -11.86
CA ASN A 39 13.17 -2.86 -12.47
C ASN A 39 11.95 -3.10 -11.54
N ILE A 40 12.16 -3.18 -10.22
CA ILE A 40 11.07 -3.35 -9.24
C ILE A 40 11.06 -2.19 -8.26
N TRP A 41 9.91 -1.51 -8.20
CA TRP A 41 9.63 -0.42 -7.27
C TRP A 41 8.36 -0.72 -6.49
N ILE A 42 8.33 -0.31 -5.23
CA ILE A 42 7.17 -0.45 -4.35
C ILE A 42 6.80 0.90 -3.76
N ALA A 43 5.51 1.09 -3.50
CA ALA A 43 5.04 2.10 -2.55
C ALA A 43 5.33 1.58 -1.13
N SER A 44 6.37 2.09 -0.51
CA SER A 44 6.86 1.55 0.77
C SER A 44 6.14 2.20 1.95
N ASP A 45 5.59 1.38 2.82
CA ASP A 45 4.95 1.74 4.09
C ASP A 45 5.86 1.54 5.30
N ALA A 46 7.12 1.12 5.11
CA ALA A 46 8.03 0.74 6.19
C ALA A 46 8.21 1.84 7.27
N GLY A 47 8.22 3.10 6.86
CA GLY A 47 8.31 4.25 7.79
C GLY A 47 6.98 4.65 8.45
N ILE A 48 5.85 4.11 7.96
CA ILE A 48 4.50 4.38 8.48
C ILE A 48 4.09 3.29 9.46
N VAL A 49 4.28 2.02 9.07
CA VAL A 49 3.95 0.86 9.93
C VAL A 49 4.65 0.95 11.29
N LEU A 50 5.86 1.49 11.32
CA LEU A 50 6.61 1.76 12.54
C LEU A 50 6.30 3.17 13.07
N GLY A 51 5.13 3.33 13.71
CA GLY A 51 4.82 4.52 14.52
C GLY A 51 3.53 5.25 14.16
N ASP A 52 2.90 4.96 13.03
CA ASP A 52 1.58 5.52 12.68
C ASP A 52 0.46 4.66 13.28
N ILE A 53 0.16 4.92 14.57
CA ILE A 53 -0.86 4.19 15.33
C ILE A 53 -2.24 4.30 14.67
N GLU A 54 -2.57 5.46 14.10
CA GLU A 54 -3.84 5.68 13.40
C GLU A 54 -3.93 4.77 12.16
N PHE A 55 -2.86 4.69 11.38
CA PHE A 55 -2.78 3.78 10.24
C PHE A 55 -2.96 2.33 10.66
N GLY A 56 -2.22 1.87 11.68
CA GLY A 56 -2.33 0.51 12.19
C GLY A 56 -3.76 0.17 12.64
N LYS A 57 -4.41 1.09 13.37
CA LYS A 57 -5.78 0.90 13.85
C LYS A 57 -6.78 0.80 12.70
N GLN A 58 -6.75 1.73 11.73
CA GLN A 58 -7.69 1.70 10.61
C GLN A 58 -7.49 0.47 9.71
N VAL A 59 -6.23 0.06 9.47
CA VAL A 59 -5.94 -1.18 8.73
C VAL A 59 -6.54 -2.39 9.44
N ALA A 60 -6.36 -2.49 10.76
CA ALA A 60 -6.92 -3.59 11.54
C ALA A 60 -8.46 -3.62 11.45
N GLU A 61 -9.13 -2.49 11.61
CA GLU A 61 -10.59 -2.37 11.49
C GLU A 61 -11.10 -2.77 10.09
N GLU A 62 -10.41 -2.35 9.03
CA GLU A 62 -10.75 -2.73 7.64
C GLU A 62 -10.52 -4.23 7.36
N ILE A 63 -9.47 -4.83 7.95
CA ILE A 63 -9.22 -6.27 7.86
C ILE A 63 -10.34 -7.05 8.54
N VAL A 64 -10.70 -6.67 9.77
CA VAL A 64 -11.81 -7.31 10.51
C VAL A 64 -13.12 -7.20 9.73
N ARG A 65 -13.44 -6.04 9.14
CA ARG A 65 -14.66 -5.86 8.34
C ARG A 65 -14.74 -6.76 7.10
N LYS A 66 -13.59 -7.11 6.51
CA LYS A 66 -13.53 -7.91 5.27
C LYS A 66 -13.48 -9.42 5.52
N ILE A 67 -12.98 -9.84 6.67
CA ILE A 67 -12.76 -11.25 7.01
C ILE A 67 -13.81 -11.75 8.01
N GLY A 68 -14.36 -10.87 8.84
CA GLY A 68 -15.44 -11.16 9.79
C GLY A 68 -16.84 -11.10 9.19
#